data_AF-A0A961BLY7-F1
#
_entry.id   AF-A0A961BLY7-F1
#
_cell.length_a   1.000
_cell.length_b   1.000
_cell.length_c   1.000
_cell.angle_alpha   90.00
_cell.angle_beta   90.00
_cell.angle_gamma   90.00
#
_symmetry.space_group_name_H-M   'P 1'
#
loop_
_entity.id
_entity.type
_entity.pdbx_description
1 polymer ?
#
loop_
_entity_poly.entity_id
_entity_poly.type
_entity_poly.pdbx_seq_one_letter_code
_entity_poly.pdbx_strand_id
1 'polypeptide(L)' 'KKFPGNVTRSYRTRHPMTIVGEIEAWEAHPPEVLQSMLDNIARLRADGQDVIED' A
#
# COMPACT_ATOMS: atom_id res chain seq x y z
N LYS A 1 2.50 -12.06 1.08
CA LYS A 1 1.30 -12.00 0.18
C LYS A 1 0.14 -12.79 0.81
N LYS A 2 -1.07 -12.21 0.93
CA LYS A 2 -2.19 -12.80 1.70
C LYS A 2 -3.26 -13.53 0.86
N PHE A 3 -3.55 -13.06 -0.35
CA PHE A 3 -4.62 -13.58 -1.20
C PHE A 3 -4.07 -14.12 -2.55
N PRO A 4 -4.75 -15.09 -3.19
CA PRO A 4 -4.38 -15.57 -4.52
C PRO A 4 -4.59 -14.44 -5.56
N GLY A 5 -3.67 -14.34 -6.53
CA GLY A 5 -3.74 -13.33 -7.59
C GLY A 5 -3.38 -11.90 -7.14
N ASN A 6 -3.95 -10.90 -7.82
CA ASN A 6 -3.74 -9.46 -7.60
C ASN A 6 -5.08 -8.74 -7.39
N VAL A 7 -5.72 -8.98 -6.23
CA VAL A 7 -7.06 -8.46 -5.92
C VAL A 7 -7.08 -6.92 -5.84
N THR A 8 -6.01 -6.32 -5.33
CA THR A 8 -5.86 -4.85 -5.20
C THR A 8 -5.48 -4.16 -6.50
N ARG A 9 -5.23 -4.93 -7.58
CA ARG A 9 -4.79 -4.42 -8.89
C ARG A 9 -3.56 -3.52 -8.79
N SER A 10 -2.59 -3.90 -7.96
CA SER A 10 -1.33 -3.17 -7.79
C SER A 10 -0.30 -3.61 -8.83
N TYR A 11 0.41 -2.68 -9.46
CA TYR A 11 1.38 -2.95 -10.53
C TYR A 11 2.69 -2.18 -10.30
N ARG A 12 3.76 -2.60 -10.98
CA ARG A 12 5.06 -1.90 -11.04
C ARG A 12 5.61 -1.93 -12.45
N THR A 13 6.32 -0.88 -12.86
CA THR A 13 6.94 -0.77 -14.19
C THR A 13 8.36 -0.22 -14.08
N ARG A 14 9.26 -0.69 -14.95
CA ARG A 14 10.61 -0.14 -15.12
C ARG A 14 10.66 1.00 -16.14
N HIS A 15 9.58 1.21 -16.89
CA HIS A 15 9.46 2.25 -17.90
C HIS A 15 8.87 3.52 -17.28
N PRO A 16 9.27 4.70 -17.76
CA PRO A 16 8.69 5.97 -17.31
C PRO A 16 7.19 6.02 -17.61
N MET A 17 6.45 6.72 -16.76
CA MET A 17 5.02 6.99 -16.92
C MET A 17 4.77 8.49 -17.05
N THR A 18 3.71 8.86 -17.78
CA THR A 18 3.26 10.25 -17.93
C THR A 18 2.08 10.50 -16.97
N ILE A 19 2.15 11.58 -16.19
CA ILE A 19 1.03 12.03 -15.36
C ILE A 19 0.01 12.72 -16.28
N VAL A 20 -1.24 12.26 -16.25
CA VAL A 20 -2.32 12.75 -17.14
C VAL A 20 -3.42 13.52 -16.40
N GLY A 21 -3.39 13.53 -15.06
CA GLY A 21 -4.37 14.20 -14.23
C GLY A 21 -4.16 13.91 -12.74
N GLU A 22 -4.95 14.58 -11.92
CA GLU A 22 -4.98 14.46 -10.46
C GLU A 22 -6.40 14.11 -10.00
N ILE A 23 -6.51 13.40 -8.86
CA ILE A 23 -7.80 13.14 -8.21
C ILE A 23 -7.84 13.99 -6.93
N GLU A 24 -8.62 15.07 -6.96
CA GLU A 24 -8.70 16.03 -5.85
C GLU A 24 -9.61 15.53 -4.71
N ALA A 25 -10.66 14.76 -5.04
CA ALA A 25 -11.69 14.34 -4.11
C ALA A 25 -11.56 12.84 -3.77
N TRP A 26 -10.43 12.46 -3.18
CA TRP A 26 -10.23 11.09 -2.70
C TRP A 26 -10.77 10.93 -1.26
N GLU A 27 -11.61 9.91 -1.05
CA GLU A 27 -12.09 9.56 0.28
C GLU A 27 -11.04 8.75 1.05
N ALA A 28 -10.55 9.31 2.16
CA ALA A 28 -9.58 8.64 3.02
C ALA A 28 -10.24 7.54 3.86
N HIS A 29 -9.43 6.60 4.34
CA HIS A 29 -9.89 5.65 5.35
C HIS A 29 -10.24 6.37 6.67
N PRO A 30 -11.19 5.82 7.45
CA PRO A 30 -11.44 6.30 8.81
C PRO A 30 -10.15 6.26 9.66
N PRO A 31 -9.93 7.24 10.56
CA PRO A 31 -8.69 7.35 11.34
C PRO A 31 -8.32 6.08 12.12
N GLU A 32 -9.30 5.39 12.68
CA GLU A 32 -9.11 4.16 13.44
C GLU A 32 -8.62 2.98 12.57
N VAL A 33 -9.10 2.91 11.33
CA VAL A 33 -8.64 1.90 10.36
C VAL A 33 -7.21 2.21 9.93
N LEU A 34 -6.91 3.49 9.67
CA LEU A 34 -5.57 3.93 9.31
C LEU A 34 -4.57 3.64 10.45
N GLN A 35 -4.95 3.94 11.70
CA GLN A 35 -4.11 3.65 12.85
C GLN A 35 -3.81 2.16 12.97
N SER A 36 -4.82 1.30 12.80
CA SER A 36 -4.63 -0.15 12.81
C SER A 36 -3.64 -0.62 11.73
N MET A 37 -3.69 -0.05 10.53
CA MET A 37 -2.73 -0.37 9.46
C MET A 37 -1.29 0.04 9.85
N LEU A 38 -1.11 1.24 10.42
CA LEU A 38 0.19 1.74 10.86
C LEU A 38 0.78 0.89 11.99
N ASP A 39 -0.03 0.52 12.98
CA ASP A 39 0.40 -0.33 14.10
C ASP A 39 0.85 -1.72 13.62
N ASN A 40 0.15 -2.28 12.63
CA ASN A 40 0.53 -3.55 12.02
C ASN A 40 1.88 -3.47 11.29
N ILE A 41 2.14 -2.37 10.57
CA ILE A 41 3.43 -2.14 9.93
C ILE A 41 4.54 -2.00 10.97
N ALA A 42 4.31 -1.25 12.06
CA ALA A 42 5.26 -1.09 13.15
C ALA A 42 5.62 -2.43 13.80
N ARG A 43 4.64 -3.31 14.02
CA ARG A 43 4.86 -4.66 14.52
C ARG A 43 5.72 -5.49 13.55
N LEU A 44 5.38 -5.52 12.26
CA LEU A 44 6.14 -6.27 11.26
C LEU A 44 7.61 -5.84 11.22
N ARG A 45 7.89 -4.55 11.38
CA ARG A 45 9.26 -4.03 11.47
C ARG A 45 9.97 -4.48 12.76
N ALA A 46 9.30 -4.44 13.90
CA ALA A 46 9.86 -4.91 15.17
C ALA A 46 10.21 -6.40 15.12
N ASP A 47 9.41 -7.18 14.39
CA ASP A 47 9.60 -8.63 14.20
C ASP A 47 10.61 -8.97 13.08
N GLY A 48 11.12 -7.97 12.34
CA GLY A 48 12.02 -8.16 11.19
C GLY A 48 11.37 -8.83 9.98
N GLN A 49 10.05 -8.71 9.84
CA GLN A 49 9.22 -9.35 8.82
C GLN A 49 8.77 -8.39 7.70
N ASP A 50 9.20 -7.13 7.72
CA ASP A 50 8.85 -6.09 6.75
C ASP A 50 9.65 -6.18 5.45
N VAL A 51 9.65 -7.36 4.82
CA VAL A 51 10.33 -7.60 3.53
C VAL A 51 9.70 -6.76 2.41
N ILE A 52 10.53 -5.99 1.70
CA ILE A 52 10.15 -5.18 0.54
C ILE A 52 10.72 -5.81 -0.72
N GLU A 53 9.85 -6.06 -1.71
CA GLU A 53 10.22 -6.56 -3.04
C GLU A 53 10.06 -5.44 -4.08
N ASP A 54 11.17 -4.94 -4.63
CA ASP A 54 11.21 -3.91 -5.69
C ASP A 54 11.24 -4.54 -7.10
#